data_AF-A0A843MHG3-F1
#
_entry.id   AF-A0A843MHG3-F1
#
_cell.length_a   1.000
_cell.length_b   1.000
_cell.length_c   1.000
_cell.angle_alpha   90.00
_cell.angle_beta   90.00
_cell.angle_gamma   90.00
#
_symmetry.space_group_name_H-M   'P 1'
#
loop_
_entity.id
_entity.type
_entity.pdbx_description
1 polymer ?
#
loop_
_entity_poly.entity_id
_entity_poly.type
_entity_poly.pdbx_seq_one_letter_code
_entity_poly.pdbx_strand_id
1 'polypeptide(L)'
;MRKIEKPVEIEQGDSFKVILSKYGALGLDKQENLSELIGDLEGQLDIEKGVLTFSDDISFNVQILGFFNEEAKKWSWAWDNES
;
A
#
# COMPACT_ATOMS: atom_id res chain seq x y z
N MET A 1 -3.23 -27.15 -16.07
CA MET A 1 -2.67 -26.02 -15.31
C MET A 1 -2.31 -24.92 -16.30
N ARG A 2 -2.89 -23.72 -16.17
CA ARG A 2 -2.45 -22.56 -16.97
C ARG A 2 -1.04 -22.20 -16.50
N LYS A 3 -0.09 -22.11 -17.44
CA LYS A 3 1.26 -21.62 -17.14
C LYS A 3 1.11 -20.22 -16.57
N ILE A 4 1.70 -19.99 -15.40
CA ILE A 4 1.78 -18.65 -14.80
C ILE A 4 2.62 -17.84 -15.79
N GLU A 5 1.97 -16.92 -16.51
CA GLU A 5 2.64 -15.91 -17.31
C GLU A 5 3.59 -15.13 -16.40
N LYS A 6 4.71 -14.63 -16.96
CA LYS A 6 5.74 -13.93 -16.18
C LYS A 6 5.10 -12.89 -15.24
N PRO A 7 5.63 -12.74 -14.01
CA PRO A 7 5.13 -11.73 -13.09
C PRO A 7 5.12 -10.36 -13.79
N VAL A 8 4.06 -9.60 -13.57
CA VAL A 8 3.96 -8.25 -14.09
C VAL A 8 5.01 -7.41 -13.34
N GLU A 9 5.94 -6.81 -14.08
CA GLU A 9 7.02 -5.97 -13.56
C GLU A 9 6.90 -4.54 -14.14
N ILE A 10 7.26 -3.54 -13.31
CA ILE A 10 7.44 -2.15 -13.75
C ILE A 10 8.85 -2.04 -14.34
N GLU A 11 8.93 -1.65 -15.59
CA GLU A 11 10.19 -1.51 -16.32
C GLU A 11 10.58 -0.04 -16.48
N GLN A 12 11.89 0.22 -16.60
CA GLN A 12 12.38 1.56 -16.85
C GLN A 12 11.87 2.05 -18.21
N GLY A 13 11.09 3.15 -18.21
CA GLY A 13 10.48 3.71 -19.42
C GLY A 13 8.99 3.40 -19.57
N ASP A 14 8.40 2.61 -18.67
CA ASP A 14 6.94 2.43 -18.64
C ASP A 14 6.23 3.77 -18.41
N SER A 15 5.35 4.14 -19.34
CA SER A 15 4.46 5.29 -19.14
C SER A 15 3.43 4.99 -18.04
N PHE A 16 2.89 6.03 -17.42
CA PHE A 16 1.82 5.89 -16.43
C PHE A 16 0.66 5.01 -16.93
N LYS A 17 0.23 5.18 -18.19
CA LYS A 17 -0.84 4.38 -18.79
C LYS A 17 -0.51 2.88 -18.84
N VAL A 18 0.76 2.54 -19.10
CA VAL A 18 1.23 1.15 -19.13
C VAL A 18 1.21 0.57 -17.72
N ILE A 19 1.73 1.30 -16.72
CA ILE A 19 1.71 0.88 -15.31
C ILE A 19 0.26 0.69 -14.84
N LEU A 20 -0.63 1.64 -15.14
CA LEU A 20 -2.04 1.54 -14.78
C LEU A 20 -2.72 0.34 -15.46
N SER A 21 -2.39 0.04 -16.71
CA SER A 21 -2.96 -1.13 -17.41
C SER A 21 -2.43 -2.45 -16.83
N LYS A 22 -1.16 -2.47 -16.40
CA LYS A 22 -0.48 -3.61 -15.78
C LYS A 22 -1.06 -3.94 -14.39
N TYR A 23 -1.34 -2.93 -13.57
CA TYR A 23 -1.66 -3.11 -12.15
C TYR A 23 -3.03 -2.62 -11.72
N GLY A 24 -3.76 -1.86 -12.55
CA GLY A 24 -5.01 -1.21 -12.14
C GLY A 24 -6.05 -2.19 -11.65
N ALA A 25 -6.32 -3.25 -12.42
CA ALA A 25 -7.26 -4.29 -12.02
C ALA A 25 -6.81 -5.06 -10.77
N LEU A 26 -5.51 -5.35 -10.65
CA LEU A 26 -4.94 -6.01 -9.47
C LEU A 26 -5.01 -5.13 -8.21
N GLY A 27 -4.79 -3.82 -8.36
CA GLY A 27 -4.91 -2.86 -7.28
C GLY A 27 -6.35 -2.74 -6.79
N LEU A 28 -7.31 -2.69 -7.72
CA LEU A 28 -8.73 -2.67 -7.39
C LEU A 28 -9.16 -3.95 -6.67
N ASP A 29 -8.82 -5.12 -7.22
CA ASP A 29 -9.12 -6.43 -6.60
C ASP A 29 -8.55 -6.52 -5.17
N LYS A 30 -7.33 -6.04 -4.93
CA LYS A 30 -6.77 -5.99 -3.57
C LYS A 30 -7.54 -5.06 -2.64
N GLN A 31 -8.01 -3.92 -3.12
CA GLN A 31 -8.81 -2.99 -2.31
C GLN A 31 -10.19 -3.57 -1.98
N GLU A 32 -10.84 -4.20 -2.95
CA GLU A 32 -12.13 -4.89 -2.75
C GLU A 32 -11.98 -6.04 -1.74
N ASN A 33 -11.00 -6.93 -1.94
CA ASN A 33 -10.73 -8.03 -1.01
C ASN A 33 -10.42 -7.53 0.42
N LEU A 34 -9.64 -6.45 0.55
CA LEU A 34 -9.37 -5.85 1.86
C LEU A 34 -10.66 -5.31 2.49
N SER A 35 -11.49 -4.61 1.71
CA SER A 35 -12.77 -4.08 2.17
C SER A 35 -13.74 -5.18 2.61
N GLU A 36 -13.81 -6.30 1.89
CA GLU A 36 -14.62 -7.44 2.27
C GLU A 36 -14.11 -8.11 3.56
N LEU A 37 -12.79 -8.17 3.73
CA LEU A 37 -12.16 -8.79 4.90
C LEU A 37 -12.35 -7.96 6.18
N ILE A 38 -12.21 -6.64 6.11
CA ILE A 38 -12.29 -5.76 7.29
C ILE A 38 -13.70 -5.21 7.54
N GLY A 39 -14.54 -5.09 6.51
CA GLY A 39 -15.87 -4.49 6.61
C GLY A 39 -15.83 -3.09 7.22
N ASP A 40 -16.61 -2.88 8.28
CA ASP A 40 -16.70 -1.62 9.03
C ASP A 40 -15.74 -1.55 10.23
N LEU A 41 -14.78 -2.47 10.35
CA LEU A 41 -13.83 -2.46 11.47
C LEU A 41 -12.87 -1.26 11.39
N GLU A 42 -12.67 -0.58 12.52
CA GLU A 42 -11.65 0.46 12.64
C GLU A 42 -10.31 -0.14 13.04
N GLY A 43 -9.28 0.12 12.24
CA GLY A 43 -7.93 -0.41 12.48
C GLY A 43 -7.18 0.41 13.54
N GLN A 44 -6.54 -0.28 14.48
CA GLN A 44 -5.62 0.30 15.44
C GLN A 44 -4.18 0.11 14.96
N LEU A 45 -3.47 1.22 14.75
CA LEU A 45 -2.06 1.22 14.34
C LEU A 45 -1.13 1.28 15.55
N ASP A 46 -0.33 0.24 15.75
CA ASP A 46 0.85 0.27 16.62
C ASP A 46 2.07 0.63 15.77
N ILE A 47 2.49 1.89 15.85
CA ILE A 47 3.61 2.43 15.06
C ILE A 47 4.94 1.81 15.50
N GLU A 48 5.12 1.56 16.79
CA GLU A 48 6.38 1.00 17.32
C GLU A 48 6.58 -0.44 16.85
N LYS A 49 5.50 -1.21 16.80
CA LYS A 49 5.54 -2.60 16.28
C LYS A 49 5.39 -2.68 14.77
N GLY A 50 4.91 -1.61 14.12
CA GLY A 50 4.58 -1.63 12.69
C GLY A 50 3.45 -2.60 12.37
N VAL A 51 2.43 -2.69 13.23
CA VAL A 51 1.30 -3.61 13.06
C VAL A 51 -0.01 -2.83 13.07
N LEU A 52 -0.85 -3.09 12.06
CA LEU A 52 -2.23 -2.62 11.99
C LEU A 52 -3.16 -3.78 12.33
N THR A 53 -3.97 -3.62 13.38
CA THR A 53 -4.90 -4.64 13.87
C THR A 53 -6.33 -4.16 13.74
N PHE A 54 -7.20 -4.96 13.12
CA PHE A 54 -8.64 -4.69 13.00
C PHE A 54 -9.47 -5.52 13.98
N SER A 55 -8.98 -6.71 14.34
CA SER A 55 -9.57 -7.60 15.33
C SER A 55 -8.50 -8.59 15.84
N ASP A 56 -8.85 -9.45 16.80
CA ASP A 56 -7.92 -10.47 17.32
C ASP A 56 -7.38 -11.42 16.22
N ASP A 57 -8.14 -11.62 15.14
CA ASP A 57 -7.80 -12.53 14.05
C ASP A 57 -7.25 -11.82 12.80
N ILE A 58 -7.34 -10.49 12.72
CA ILE A 58 -6.98 -9.71 11.52
C ILE A 58 -5.92 -8.67 11.89
N SER A 59 -4.68 -8.98 11.54
CA SER A 59 -3.54 -8.09 11.70
C SER A 59 -2.61 -8.12 10.49
N PHE A 60 -2.02 -6.98 10.17
CA PHE A 60 -1.08 -6.81 9.06
C PHE A 60 0.17 -6.08 9.52
N ASN A 61 1.32 -6.54 9.04
CA ASN A 61 2.54 -5.73 9.13
C ASN A 61 2.42 -4.54 8.17
N VAL A 62 2.72 -3.35 8.67
CA VAL A 62 2.67 -2.11 7.89
C VAL A 62 3.99 -1.37 7.98
N GLN A 63 4.30 -0.64 6.92
CA GLN A 63 5.46 0.24 6.87
C GLN A 63 5.00 1.64 6.51
N ILE A 64 5.42 2.61 7.33
CA ILE A 64 5.20 4.02 7.04
C ILE A 64 6.33 4.51 6.14
N LEU A 65 5.99 5.04 4.97
CA LEU A 65 6.95 5.65 4.04
C LEU A 65 6.84 7.18 4.14
N GLY A 66 7.87 7.80 4.68
CA GLY A 66 7.95 9.24 4.84
C GLY A 66 9.30 9.65 5.43
N PHE A 67 9.48 10.95 5.57
CA PHE A 67 10.64 11.51 6.26
C PHE A 67 10.20 12.58 7.24
N PHE A 68 10.91 12.65 8.37
CA PHE A 68 10.73 13.72 9.32
C PHE A 68 11.72 14.84 9.01
N ASN A 69 11.21 16.05 8.82
CA ASN A 69 12.03 17.25 8.78
C ASN A 69 12.20 17.77 10.22
N GLU A 70 13.39 17.61 10.78
CA GLU A 70 13.71 18.04 12.15
C GLU A 70 13.62 19.57 12.33
N GLU A 71 14.05 20.34 11.33
CA GLU A 71 14.07 21.81 11.38
C GLU A 71 12.64 22.38 11.39
N ALA A 72 11.77 21.83 10.54
CA ALA A 72 10.37 22.23 10.46
C ALA A 72 9.48 21.54 11.52
N LYS A 73 9.99 20.53 12.22
CA LYS A 73 9.23 19.63 13.11
C LYS A 73 7.98 19.06 12.44
N LYS A 74 8.09 18.68 11.17
CA LYS A 74 6.98 18.20 10.35
C LYS A 74 7.29 16.83 9.76
N TRP A 75 6.25 16.01 9.66
CA TRP A 75 6.29 14.76 8.93
C TRP A 75 5.78 15.00 7.51
N SER A 76 6.54 14.52 6.53
CA SER A 76 6.14 14.52 5.12
C SER A 76 6.04 13.09 4.62
N TRP A 77 4.95 12.79 3.93
CA TRP A 77 4.77 11.48 3.31
C TRP A 77 5.67 11.34 2.10
N ALA A 78 6.10 10.12 1.79
CA ALA A 78 6.99 9.87 0.64
C ALA A 78 6.38 10.32 -0.70
N TRP A 79 5.05 10.36 -0.79
CA TRP A 79 4.30 10.84 -1.95
C TRP A 79 3.91 12.32 -1.86
N ASP A 80 4.09 12.96 -0.71
CA ASP A 80 3.77 14.37 -0.44
C ASP A 80 5.03 15.22 -0.52
N ASN A 81 5.81 15.00 -1.58
CA ASN A 81 6.93 15.84 -1.94
C ASN A 81 6.38 16.99 -2.79
N GLU A 82 5.90 18.07 -2.14
CA GLU A 82 5.90 19.36 -2.82
C GLU A 82 7.36 19.71 -3.13
N SER A 83 7.65 19.86 -4.41
CA SER A 83 8.99 20.15 -4.95
C SER A 83 9.45 21.55 -4.61
#